data_AF-A0A1A8JCY6-F1
#
_entry.id   AF-A0A1A8JCY6-F1
#
_cell.length_a   1.000
_cell.length_b   1.000
_cell.length_c   1.000
_cell.angle_alpha   90.00
_cell.angle_beta   90.00
_cell.angle_gamma   90.00
#
_symmetry.space_group_name_H-M   'P 1'
#
loop_
_entity.id
_entity.type
_entity.pdbx_description
1 polymer ?
#
loop_
_entity_poly.entity_id
_entity_poly.type
_entity_poly.pdbx_seq_one_letter_code
_entity_poly.pdbx_strand_id
1 'polypeptide(L)'
;CEAEEDKHSHCFSSWRNESGSIELLKRGCWLDDFNCYNRQECVVTEESPQVFFCCCEGNFCNENFTYLPDRSRPVIRARPGGTGPLHLLIYCLLLVITLLVGLLVTVWLYQHRKLPHGHVDVSEDPGPPSASPLLALKPLQLLEVKARGRFGCVWKAQVLNEFVAVKIFPIQNKESWQNERDVFLTPGMRHENILRFLGAERRGQQGGTHLEAELWLITEFHEKGSLS
;
A
#
# COMPACT_ATOMS: atom_id res chain seq x y z
N CYS A 1 36.85 51.34 8.50
CA CYS A 1 35.60 51.03 7.78
C CYS A 1 34.96 52.35 7.47
N GLU A 2 34.73 52.63 6.19
CA GLU A 2 34.19 53.92 5.77
C GLU A 2 32.69 53.93 6.08
N ALA A 3 32.27 54.85 6.94
CA ALA A 3 30.86 55.07 7.23
C ALA A 3 30.23 55.79 6.03
N GLU A 4 29.07 55.31 5.58
CA GLU A 4 28.19 56.09 4.70
C GLU A 4 27.58 57.24 5.50
N GLU A 5 27.30 58.37 4.85
CA GLU A 5 26.54 59.47 5.47
C GLU A 5 25.24 58.89 6.09
N ASP A 6 25.04 59.20 7.38
CA ASP A 6 23.92 58.76 8.24
C ASP A 6 23.93 57.32 8.80
N LYS A 7 24.99 56.51 8.62
CA LYS A 7 25.07 55.14 9.18
C LYS A 7 26.23 54.93 10.14
N HIS A 8 25.97 54.22 11.24
CA HIS A 8 27.04 53.84 12.17
C HIS A 8 27.85 52.66 11.61
N SER A 9 29.17 52.71 11.73
CA SER A 9 30.05 51.60 11.33
C SER A 9 30.53 50.84 12.56
N HIS A 10 30.27 49.54 12.59
CA HIS A 10 30.67 48.66 13.69
C HIS A 10 31.67 47.63 13.21
N CYS A 11 32.57 47.22 14.10
CA CYS A 11 33.42 46.06 13.88
C CYS A 11 32.75 44.81 14.46
N PHE A 12 33.04 43.65 13.87
CA PHE A 12 32.62 42.35 14.41
C PHE A 12 33.76 41.33 14.37
N SER A 13 33.69 40.36 15.27
CA SER A 13 34.55 39.18 15.29
C SER A 13 33.74 37.94 15.63
N SER A 14 34.05 36.84 14.96
CA SER A 14 33.42 35.53 15.15
C SER A 14 34.45 34.41 15.21
N TRP A 15 34.30 33.51 16.17
CA TRP A 15 35.25 32.43 16.42
C TRP A 15 34.56 31.19 16.98
N ARG A 16 35.24 30.04 16.88
CA ARG A 16 34.87 28.79 17.53
C ARG A 16 35.91 28.43 18.57
N ASN A 17 35.49 27.75 19.63
CA ASN A 17 36.40 27.10 20.57
C ASN A 17 36.37 25.59 20.33
N GLU A 18 37.38 25.07 19.62
CA GLU A 18 37.56 23.64 19.41
C GLU A 18 38.54 23.10 20.47
N SER A 19 37.99 22.46 21.50
CA SER A 19 38.77 21.77 22.55
C SER A 19 39.84 22.62 23.25
N GLY A 20 39.61 23.93 23.41
CA GLY A 20 40.53 24.86 24.04
C GLY A 20 41.37 25.69 23.06
N SER A 21 41.30 25.39 21.76
CA SER A 21 41.90 26.23 20.70
C SER A 21 40.86 27.18 20.10
N ILE A 22 41.24 28.44 19.95
CA ILE A 22 40.40 29.47 19.35
C ILE A 22 40.62 29.46 17.84
N GLU A 23 39.57 29.14 17.09
CA GLU A 23 39.55 29.22 15.64
C GLU A 23 38.81 30.50 15.22
N LEU A 24 39.52 31.49 14.68
CA LEU A 24 38.91 32.70 14.16
C LEU A 24 38.20 32.37 12.82
N LEU A 25 36.88 32.51 12.78
CA LEU A 25 36.10 32.25 11.58
C LEU A 25 36.08 33.47 10.66
N LYS A 26 35.75 34.64 11.23
CA LYS A 26 35.64 35.89 10.46
C LYS A 26 35.75 37.11 11.34
N ARG A 27 36.39 38.16 10.82
CA ARG A 27 36.38 39.51 11.36
C ARG A 27 36.10 40.50 10.24
N GLY A 28 35.46 41.62 10.56
CA GLY A 28 35.15 42.63 9.56
C GLY A 28 34.34 43.76 10.13
N CYS A 29 33.63 44.45 9.24
CA CYS A 29 32.73 45.52 9.61
C CYS A 29 31.31 45.25 9.14
N TRP A 30 30.38 45.79 9.91
CA TRP A 30 28.96 45.75 9.68
C TRP A 30 28.42 47.18 9.74
N LEU A 31 27.47 47.52 8.87
CA LEU A 31 26.83 48.84 8.85
C LEU A 31 25.53 48.80 9.66
N ASP A 32 25.40 49.74 10.60
CA ASP A 32 24.15 50.15 11.24
C ASP A 32 23.40 49.05 12.03
N ASP A 33 24.13 48.23 12.80
CA ASP A 33 23.53 47.25 13.71
C ASP A 33 23.32 47.85 15.11
N PHE A 34 22.06 48.14 15.45
CA PHE A 34 21.66 48.74 16.72
C PHE A 34 22.15 47.98 17.97
N ASN A 35 22.42 46.68 17.88
CA ASN A 35 22.93 45.91 19.01
C ASN A 35 24.37 46.28 19.38
N CYS A 36 25.09 46.91 18.46
CA CYS A 36 26.51 47.26 18.57
C CYS A 36 26.74 48.71 19.02
N TYR A 37 25.67 49.49 19.21
CA TYR A 37 25.75 50.91 19.55
C TYR A 37 26.32 51.08 20.96
N ASN A 38 27.22 52.05 21.13
CA ASN A 38 27.88 52.36 22.39
C ASN A 38 28.69 51.20 23.01
N ARG A 39 29.00 50.14 22.24
CA ARG A 39 29.86 49.04 22.71
C ARG A 39 31.31 49.32 22.37
N GLN A 40 32.16 49.59 23.35
CA GLN A 40 33.58 49.85 23.09
C GLN A 40 34.42 48.56 22.98
N GLU A 41 33.95 47.47 23.61
CA GLU A 41 34.68 46.21 23.69
C GLU A 41 33.91 45.07 23.00
N CYS A 42 34.65 44.20 22.30
CA CYS A 42 34.08 43.04 21.63
C CYS A 42 33.97 41.85 22.61
N VAL A 43 32.88 41.83 23.38
CA VAL A 43 32.64 40.84 24.45
C VAL A 43 31.43 39.97 24.16
N VAL A 44 31.57 38.65 24.36
CA VAL A 44 30.47 37.68 24.33
C VAL A 44 30.05 37.33 25.75
N THR A 45 28.77 37.49 26.04
CA THR A 45 28.17 37.18 27.35
C THR A 45 27.26 35.96 27.33
N GLU A 46 26.93 35.43 26.15
CA GLU A 46 26.06 34.27 25.97
C GLU A 46 26.73 32.98 26.43
N GLU A 47 25.99 32.10 27.11
CA GLU A 47 26.52 30.89 27.70
C GLU A 47 26.61 29.75 26.67
N SER A 48 27.82 29.25 26.40
CA SER A 48 28.09 28.09 25.52
C SER A 48 27.58 28.19 24.06
N PRO A 49 27.80 29.30 23.34
CA PRO A 49 27.41 29.39 21.94
C PRO A 49 28.27 28.43 21.07
N GLN A 50 27.66 27.83 20.04
CA GLN A 50 28.40 26.99 19.07
C GLN A 50 29.40 27.83 18.25
N VAL A 51 29.08 29.11 18.02
CA VAL A 51 29.93 30.12 17.39
C VAL A 51 29.83 31.38 18.23
N PHE A 52 30.96 31.86 18.74
CA PHE A 52 31.05 33.11 19.48
C PHE A 52 31.01 34.28 18.51
N PHE A 53 30.24 35.32 18.83
CA PHE A 53 30.08 36.51 18.00
C PHE A 53 29.99 37.77 18.88
N CYS A 54 30.85 38.75 18.63
CA CYS A 54 30.77 40.06 19.27
C CYS A 54 30.87 41.18 18.24
N CYS A 55 30.36 42.36 18.63
CA CYS A 55 30.51 43.59 17.88
C CYS A 55 30.75 44.78 18.78
N CYS A 56 31.39 45.80 18.22
CA CYS A 56 31.79 47.02 18.91
C CYS A 56 31.80 48.21 17.94
N GLU A 57 31.71 49.41 18.49
CA GLU A 57 31.74 50.69 17.81
C GLU A 57 33.08 51.38 18.08
N GLY A 58 33.79 51.71 17.00
CA GLY A 58 35.13 52.29 17.08
C GLY A 58 36.07 51.70 16.03
N ASN A 59 37.26 52.28 15.91
CA ASN A 59 38.26 51.82 14.95
C ASN A 59 39.05 50.65 15.55
N PHE A 60 39.08 49.52 14.83
CA PHE A 60 39.84 48.31 15.21
C PHE A 60 39.49 47.76 16.61
N CYS A 61 38.32 48.09 17.16
CA CYS A 61 37.89 47.63 18.48
C CYS A 61 37.73 46.10 18.59
N ASN A 62 37.67 45.40 17.46
CA ASN A 62 37.56 43.95 17.36
C ASN A 62 38.92 43.23 17.28
N GLU A 63 40.04 43.94 17.48
CA GLU A 63 41.39 43.37 17.53
C GLU A 63 41.53 42.34 18.65
N ASN A 64 40.99 42.67 19.83
CA ASN A 64 40.87 41.76 20.97
C ASN A 64 39.40 41.43 21.20
N PHE A 65 39.10 40.13 21.35
CA PHE A 65 37.77 39.64 21.68
C PHE A 65 37.82 38.79 22.93
N THR A 66 36.81 38.92 23.79
CA THR A 66 36.77 38.24 25.09
C THR A 66 35.43 37.54 25.32
N TYR A 67 35.49 36.46 26.10
CA TYR A 67 34.32 35.71 26.54
C TYR A 67 34.17 35.88 28.05
N LEU A 68 33.07 36.52 28.47
CA LEU A 68 32.74 36.80 29.87
C LEU A 68 31.29 36.36 30.11
N PRO A 69 31.05 35.09 30.47
CA PRO A 69 29.69 34.59 30.68
C PRO A 69 29.01 35.36 31.82
N ASP A 70 27.85 35.93 31.53
CA ASP A 70 27.04 36.65 32.53
C ASP A 70 26.39 35.64 33.49
N ARG A 71 26.99 35.46 34.66
CA ARG A 71 26.51 34.54 35.71
C ARG A 71 25.19 34.97 36.36
N SER A 72 24.65 36.15 36.02
CA SER A 72 23.44 36.70 36.66
C SER A 72 22.14 36.38 35.91
N ARG A 73 22.20 35.80 34.70
CA ARG A 73 21.02 35.39 33.93
C ARG A 73 20.69 33.91 34.18
N PRO A 74 19.42 33.55 34.47
CA PRO A 74 19.04 32.15 34.56
C PRO A 74 19.24 31.48 33.20
N VAL A 75 19.95 30.36 33.22
CA VAL A 75 20.27 29.51 32.07
C VAL A 75 18.99 29.04 31.39
N ILE A 76 18.52 29.76 30.38
CA ILE A 76 17.58 29.19 29.41
C ILE A 76 18.45 28.32 28.51
N ARG A 77 18.63 27.05 28.90
CA ARG A 77 19.26 26.05 28.04
C ARG A 77 18.50 26.05 26.72
N ALA A 78 19.12 26.58 25.66
CA ALA A 78 18.67 26.33 24.32
C ALA A 78 18.59 24.81 24.15
N ARG A 79 17.39 24.32 23.83
CA ARG A 79 17.14 22.90 23.57
C ARG A 79 18.18 22.45 22.53
N PRO A 80 19.01 21.43 22.78
CA PRO A 80 19.95 20.97 21.77
C PRO A 80 19.14 20.66 20.52
N GLY A 81 19.57 21.21 19.38
CA GLY A 81 18.91 21.10 18.10
C GLY A 81 18.49 19.66 17.85
N GLY A 82 17.23 19.39 18.14
CA GLY A 82 16.75 18.03 18.23
C GLY A 82 16.80 17.43 16.84
N THR A 83 17.36 16.24 16.73
CA THR A 83 17.07 15.26 15.69
C THR A 83 15.57 14.86 15.65
N GLY A 84 14.68 15.68 16.20
CA GLY A 84 13.24 15.48 16.34
C GLY A 84 12.51 15.30 15.01
N PRO A 85 12.68 16.15 13.97
CA PRO A 85 11.84 16.02 12.78
C PRO A 85 12.18 14.74 12.00
N LEU A 86 13.46 14.37 11.89
CA LEU A 86 13.86 13.15 11.18
C LEU A 86 13.41 11.89 11.91
N HIS A 87 13.59 11.81 13.23
CA HIS A 87 13.12 10.66 14.00
C HIS A 87 11.60 10.53 13.96
N LEU A 88 10.86 11.65 14.09
CA LEU A 88 9.40 11.66 13.94
C LEU A 88 8.96 11.16 12.56
N LEU A 89 9.60 11.63 11.49
CA LEU A 89 9.34 11.16 10.13
C LEU A 89 9.61 9.66 9.97
N ILE A 90 10.73 9.16 10.53
CA ILE A 90 11.06 7.73 10.52
C ILE A 90 9.98 6.92 11.26
N TYR A 91 9.54 7.36 12.45
CA TYR A 91 8.48 6.67 13.19
C TYR A 91 7.13 6.68 12.44
N CYS A 92 6.76 7.80 11.81
CA CYS A 92 5.55 7.88 10.99
C CYS A 92 5.62 6.94 9.78
N LEU A 93 6.75 6.90 9.08
CA LEU A 93 6.95 6.00 7.94
C LEU A 93 6.89 4.52 8.36
N LEU A 94 7.54 4.17 9.48
CA LEU A 94 7.47 2.82 10.03
C LEU A 94 6.03 2.43 10.38
N LEU A 95 5.26 3.31 11.03
CA LEU A 95 3.85 3.07 11.35
C LEU A 95 3.03 2.82 10.08
N VAL A 96 3.18 3.65 9.05
CA VAL A 96 2.47 3.47 7.77
C VAL A 96 2.84 2.16 7.10
N ILE A 97 4.13 1.80 7.05
CA ILE A 97 4.60 0.52 6.48
C ILE A 97 3.99 -0.65 7.24
N THR A 98 3.99 -0.63 8.57
CA THR A 98 3.38 -1.72 9.37
C THR A 98 1.88 -1.87 9.10
N LEU A 99 1.13 -0.78 8.93
CA LEU A 99 -0.29 -0.83 8.59
C LEU A 99 -0.53 -1.38 7.17
N LEU A 100 0.30 -0.99 6.19
CA LEU A 100 0.23 -1.52 4.83
C LEU A 100 0.55 -3.01 4.79
N VAL A 101 1.62 -3.45 5.47
CA VAL A 101 1.98 -4.87 5.56
C VAL A 101 0.90 -5.64 6.31
N GLY A 102 0.36 -5.09 7.40
CA GLY A 102 -0.77 -5.68 8.12
C GLY A 102 -2.00 -5.85 7.23
N LEU A 103 -2.36 -4.84 6.45
CA LEU A 103 -3.46 -4.91 5.49
C LEU A 103 -3.18 -5.99 4.43
N LEU A 104 -2.00 -6.00 3.82
CA LEU A 104 -1.61 -7.00 2.83
C LEU A 104 -1.65 -8.41 3.41
N VAL A 105 -1.16 -8.62 4.63
CA VAL A 105 -1.23 -9.90 5.33
C VAL A 105 -2.67 -10.27 5.63
N THR A 106 -3.53 -9.34 6.06
CA THR A 106 -4.95 -9.64 6.30
C THR A 106 -5.69 -9.97 5.01
N VAL A 107 -5.40 -9.28 3.90
CA VAL A 107 -5.96 -9.57 2.58
C VAL A 107 -5.44 -10.90 2.06
N TRP A 108 -4.14 -11.17 2.21
CA TRP A 108 -3.52 -12.43 1.84
C TRP A 108 -4.10 -13.59 2.67
N LEU A 109 -4.20 -13.42 3.99
CA LEU A 109 -4.87 -14.36 4.88
C LEU A 109 -6.35 -14.47 4.56
N TYR A 110 -7.05 -13.42 4.14
CA TYR A 110 -8.45 -13.48 3.74
C TYR A 110 -8.61 -14.23 2.41
N GLN A 111 -7.72 -14.01 1.44
CA GLN A 111 -7.64 -14.76 0.20
C GLN A 111 -7.26 -16.23 0.42
N HIS A 112 -6.37 -16.52 1.37
CA HIS A 112 -6.01 -17.88 1.76
C HIS A 112 -7.00 -18.52 2.77
N ARG A 113 -7.83 -17.72 3.44
CA ARG A 113 -8.95 -18.15 4.29
C ARG A 113 -10.25 -18.31 3.52
N LYS A 114 -10.36 -17.82 2.28
CA LYS A 114 -11.19 -18.54 1.31
C LYS A 114 -10.65 -19.96 1.35
N LEU A 115 -11.44 -20.88 1.91
CA LEU A 115 -11.03 -22.22 2.29
C LEU A 115 -10.07 -22.80 1.23
N PRO A 116 -8.94 -23.42 1.62
CA PRO A 116 -8.18 -24.25 0.71
C PRO A 116 -9.04 -25.46 0.36
N HIS A 117 -9.92 -25.31 -0.62
CA HIS A 117 -10.40 -26.43 -1.40
C HIS A 117 -9.44 -26.58 -2.57
N GLY A 118 -8.39 -27.36 -2.30
CA GLY A 118 -7.60 -28.07 -3.28
C GLY A 118 -6.80 -27.22 -4.24
N HIS A 119 -5.56 -26.87 -3.85
CA HIS A 119 -4.47 -27.05 -4.79
C HIS A 119 -4.36 -28.56 -5.02
N VAL A 120 -5.06 -29.07 -6.03
CA VAL A 120 -4.62 -30.29 -6.68
C VAL A 120 -3.73 -29.79 -7.80
N ASP A 121 -2.42 -29.94 -7.59
CA ASP A 121 -1.51 -30.15 -8.70
C ASP A 121 -2.07 -31.32 -9.51
N VAL A 122 -2.82 -31.02 -10.57
CA VAL A 122 -3.12 -31.99 -11.61
C VAL A 122 -1.87 -32.07 -12.49
N SER A 123 -0.83 -32.69 -11.94
CA SER A 123 -0.07 -33.63 -12.74
C SER A 123 -1.05 -34.73 -13.13
N GLU A 124 -1.28 -34.85 -14.44
CA GLU A 124 -2.01 -35.93 -15.13
C GLU A 124 -3.41 -36.31 -14.61
N ASP A 125 -4.37 -36.20 -15.52
CA ASP A 125 -5.71 -36.80 -15.56
C ASP A 125 -5.86 -38.04 -14.64
N PRO A 126 -6.80 -37.98 -13.68
CA PRO A 126 -8.10 -38.56 -13.96
C PRO A 126 -9.21 -37.56 -13.66
N GLY A 127 -10.18 -37.45 -14.59
CA GLY A 127 -11.32 -36.56 -14.51
C GLY A 127 -11.98 -36.46 -13.12
N PRO A 128 -12.51 -35.27 -12.76
CA PRO A 128 -13.00 -35.00 -11.42
C PRO A 128 -14.15 -35.94 -11.03
N PRO A 129 -14.20 -36.42 -9.78
CA PRO A 129 -15.29 -37.25 -9.31
C PRO A 129 -16.60 -36.46 -9.39
N SER A 130 -17.51 -36.98 -10.21
CA SER A 130 -18.86 -36.45 -10.40
C SER A 130 -19.56 -36.30 -9.05
N ALA A 131 -19.84 -35.05 -8.67
CA ALA A 131 -20.88 -34.78 -7.68
C ALA A 131 -22.20 -35.27 -8.31
N SER A 132 -22.69 -36.41 -7.80
CA SER A 132 -23.79 -37.26 -8.29
C SER A 132 -23.34 -38.39 -9.24
N PRO A 133 -23.08 -39.63 -8.75
CA PRO A 133 -22.83 -40.81 -9.60
C PRO A 133 -24.04 -41.21 -10.47
N LEU A 134 -25.21 -40.61 -10.27
CA LEU A 134 -26.42 -40.92 -11.04
C LEU A 134 -26.47 -40.27 -12.42
N LEU A 135 -25.69 -39.22 -12.71
CA LEU A 135 -25.71 -38.53 -14.00
C LEU A 135 -24.50 -38.85 -14.89
N ALA A 136 -23.38 -39.27 -14.30
CA ALA A 136 -22.16 -39.60 -15.03
C ALA A 136 -22.28 -40.84 -15.94
N LEU A 137 -23.33 -41.66 -15.77
CA LEU A 137 -23.52 -42.92 -16.51
C LEU A 137 -24.74 -42.91 -17.44
N LYS A 138 -25.47 -41.79 -17.54
CA LYS A 138 -26.72 -41.73 -18.31
C LYS A 138 -26.49 -40.97 -19.63
N PRO A 139 -26.96 -41.50 -20.78
CA PRO A 139 -26.89 -40.77 -22.03
C PRO A 139 -27.72 -39.49 -21.92
N LEU A 140 -27.04 -38.35 -22.02
CA LEU A 140 -27.66 -37.04 -22.05
C LEU A 140 -27.80 -36.60 -23.50
N GLN A 141 -29.02 -36.33 -23.93
CA GLN A 141 -29.33 -35.85 -25.27
C GLN A 141 -29.66 -34.36 -25.22
N LEU A 142 -28.91 -33.54 -25.97
CA LEU A 142 -29.25 -32.13 -26.19
C LEU A 142 -30.45 -32.06 -27.15
N LEU A 143 -31.46 -31.25 -26.82
CA LEU A 143 -32.67 -31.11 -27.62
C LEU A 143 -32.70 -29.78 -28.37
N GLU A 144 -32.83 -28.67 -27.64
CA GLU A 144 -33.00 -27.34 -28.22
C GLU A 144 -32.32 -26.26 -27.37
N VAL A 145 -31.88 -25.18 -28.01
CA VAL A 145 -31.33 -24.01 -27.31
C VAL A 145 -32.48 -23.18 -26.73
N LYS A 146 -32.47 -22.96 -25.42
CA LYS A 146 -33.48 -22.14 -24.72
C LYS A 146 -33.01 -20.71 -24.49
N ALA A 147 -31.72 -20.51 -24.28
CA ALA A 147 -31.15 -19.18 -24.13
C ALA A 147 -29.70 -19.12 -24.60
N ARG A 148 -29.28 -17.96 -25.08
CA ARG A 148 -27.88 -17.64 -25.34
C ARG A 148 -27.47 -16.48 -24.44
N GLY A 149 -26.55 -16.73 -23.54
CA GLY A 149 -25.98 -15.73 -22.66
C GLY A 149 -24.58 -15.32 -23.11
N ARG A 150 -24.02 -14.31 -22.43
CA ARG A 150 -22.65 -13.84 -22.67
C ARG A 150 -21.60 -14.94 -22.52
N PHE A 151 -21.79 -15.83 -21.55
CA PHE A 151 -20.77 -16.80 -21.14
C PHE A 151 -21.00 -18.21 -21.71
N GLY A 152 -22.16 -18.46 -22.31
CA GLY A 152 -22.53 -19.80 -22.80
C GLY A 152 -23.98 -19.88 -23.27
N CYS A 153 -24.36 -21.05 -23.77
CA CYS A 153 -25.71 -21.34 -24.23
C CYS A 153 -26.41 -22.32 -23.28
N VAL A 154 -27.68 -22.08 -22.97
CA VAL A 154 -28.52 -22.97 -22.18
C VAL A 154 -29.35 -23.81 -23.14
N TRP A 155 -29.21 -25.13 -23.01
CA TRP A 155 -29.93 -26.12 -23.76
C TRP A 155 -30.96 -26.81 -22.88
N LYS A 156 -32.14 -27.06 -23.43
CA LYS A 156 -33.00 -28.14 -22.92
C LYS A 156 -32.37 -29.45 -23.34
N ALA A 157 -32.22 -30.36 -22.41
CA ALA A 157 -31.67 -31.68 -22.62
C ALA A 157 -32.52 -32.72 -21.90
N GLN A 158 -32.36 -33.97 -22.31
CA GLN A 158 -33.06 -35.09 -21.70
C GLN A 158 -32.04 -36.10 -21.17
N VAL A 159 -32.24 -36.51 -19.93
CA VAL A 159 -31.49 -37.60 -19.29
C VAL A 159 -32.50 -38.65 -18.87
N LEU A 160 -32.48 -39.81 -19.54
CA LEU A 160 -33.53 -40.83 -19.45
C LEU A 160 -34.92 -40.23 -19.75
N ASN A 161 -35.77 -40.07 -18.74
CA ASN A 161 -37.14 -39.57 -18.87
C ASN A 161 -37.35 -38.21 -18.17
N GLU A 162 -36.26 -37.54 -17.78
CA GLU A 162 -36.32 -36.23 -17.14
C GLU A 162 -35.66 -35.16 -18.02
N PHE A 163 -36.30 -33.98 -18.09
CA PHE A 163 -35.72 -32.82 -18.73
C PHE A 163 -34.79 -32.08 -17.76
N VAL A 164 -33.63 -31.69 -18.28
CA VAL A 164 -32.60 -30.94 -17.56
C VAL A 164 -32.14 -29.75 -18.41
N ALA A 165 -31.66 -28.71 -17.74
CA ALA A 165 -31.05 -27.56 -18.38
C ALA A 165 -29.54 -27.75 -18.36
N VAL A 166 -28.91 -27.71 -19.54
CA VAL A 166 -27.46 -27.81 -19.69
C VAL A 166 -26.93 -26.49 -20.21
N LYS A 167 -26.16 -25.81 -19.37
CA LYS A 167 -25.42 -24.62 -19.77
C LYS A 167 -24.04 -25.03 -20.25
N ILE A 168 -23.79 -24.82 -21.54
CA ILE A 168 -22.53 -25.16 -22.20
C ILE A 168 -21.69 -23.90 -22.30
N PHE A 169 -20.49 -23.95 -21.71
CA PHE A 169 -19.49 -22.91 -21.74
C PHE A 169 -18.33 -23.34 -22.65
N PRO A 170 -17.86 -22.46 -23.54
CA PRO A 170 -16.58 -22.64 -24.21
C PRO A 170 -15.44 -22.73 -23.19
N ILE A 171 -14.37 -23.47 -23.48
CA ILE A 171 -13.20 -23.60 -22.59
C ILE A 171 -12.56 -22.24 -22.25
N GLN A 172 -12.69 -21.25 -23.14
CA GLN A 172 -12.19 -19.88 -22.91
C GLN A 172 -12.92 -19.19 -21.74
N ASN A 173 -14.16 -19.58 -21.46
CA ASN A 173 -14.97 -19.05 -20.36
C ASN A 173 -14.92 -19.94 -19.11
N LYS A 174 -13.81 -20.67 -18.90
CA LYS A 174 -13.62 -21.59 -17.76
C LYS A 174 -13.86 -20.93 -16.41
N GLU A 175 -13.40 -19.69 -16.22
CA GLU A 175 -13.58 -18.97 -14.96
C GLU A 175 -15.06 -18.72 -14.66
N SER A 176 -15.87 -18.37 -15.67
CA SER A 176 -17.32 -18.18 -15.50
C SER A 176 -18.02 -19.49 -15.11
N TRP A 177 -17.65 -20.60 -15.75
CA TRP A 177 -18.17 -21.93 -15.38
C TRP A 177 -17.76 -22.33 -13.96
N GLN A 178 -16.51 -22.10 -13.57
CA GLN A 178 -16.01 -22.37 -12.21
C GLN A 178 -16.77 -21.56 -11.18
N ASN A 179 -16.91 -20.26 -11.38
CA ASN A 179 -17.61 -19.38 -10.45
C ASN A 179 -19.07 -19.81 -10.25
N GLU A 180 -19.80 -20.11 -11.32
CA GLU A 180 -21.20 -20.55 -11.22
C GLU A 180 -21.33 -21.91 -10.53
N ARG A 181 -20.44 -22.86 -10.85
CA ARG A 181 -20.36 -24.15 -10.16
C ARG A 181 -20.11 -23.97 -8.67
N ASP A 182 -19.15 -23.13 -8.29
CA ASP A 182 -18.76 -22.94 -6.89
C ASP A 182 -19.86 -22.23 -6.09
N VAL A 183 -20.61 -21.31 -6.71
CA VAL A 183 -21.84 -20.74 -6.13
C VAL A 183 -22.84 -21.85 -5.83
N PHE A 184 -23.16 -22.74 -6.77
CA PHE A 184 -24.09 -23.85 -6.52
C PHE A 184 -23.62 -24.85 -5.46
N LEU A 185 -22.30 -25.00 -5.28
CA LEU A 185 -21.70 -25.89 -4.29
C LEU A 185 -21.53 -25.27 -2.90
N THR A 186 -21.79 -23.97 -2.74
CA THR A 186 -21.66 -23.28 -1.45
C THR A 186 -22.64 -23.85 -0.41
N PRO A 187 -22.22 -24.08 0.85
CA PRO A 187 -23.12 -24.55 1.91
C PRO A 187 -24.36 -23.66 2.05
N GLY A 188 -25.55 -24.28 2.08
CA GLY A 188 -26.83 -23.56 2.17
C GLY A 188 -27.48 -23.19 0.83
N MET A 189 -26.83 -23.46 -0.31
CA MET A 189 -27.40 -23.16 -1.64
C MET A 189 -28.41 -24.19 -2.17
N ARG A 190 -28.72 -25.23 -1.39
CA ARG A 190 -29.77 -26.20 -1.69
C ARG A 190 -31.07 -25.78 -1.02
N HIS A 191 -32.00 -25.23 -1.78
CA HIS A 191 -33.25 -24.68 -1.27
C HIS A 191 -34.34 -24.74 -2.35
N GLU A 192 -35.63 -24.80 -1.98
CA GLU A 192 -36.78 -24.86 -2.90
C GLU A 192 -36.83 -23.66 -3.87
N ASN A 193 -36.54 -22.47 -3.38
CA ASN A 193 -36.52 -21.23 -4.16
C ASN A 193 -35.18 -20.95 -4.87
N ILE A 194 -34.25 -21.91 -4.91
CA ILE A 194 -32.98 -21.81 -5.62
C ILE A 194 -32.94 -22.92 -6.67
N LEU A 195 -32.58 -22.57 -7.91
CA LEU A 195 -32.48 -23.53 -9.01
C LEU A 195 -31.62 -24.72 -8.62
N ARG A 196 -32.16 -25.93 -8.76
CA ARG A 196 -31.46 -27.14 -8.31
C ARG A 196 -30.28 -27.49 -9.21
N PHE A 197 -29.10 -27.51 -8.62
CA PHE A 197 -27.87 -28.00 -9.25
C PHE A 197 -27.84 -29.52 -9.32
N LEU A 198 -27.52 -30.05 -10.50
CA LEU A 198 -27.47 -31.50 -10.77
C LEU A 198 -26.04 -32.02 -10.89
N GLY A 199 -25.17 -31.26 -11.54
CA GLY A 199 -23.79 -31.65 -11.75
C GLY A 199 -23.05 -30.70 -12.68
N ALA A 200 -21.74 -30.92 -12.83
CA ALA A 200 -20.92 -30.21 -13.79
C ALA A 200 -19.89 -31.18 -14.37
N GLU A 201 -19.65 -31.08 -15.68
CA GLU A 201 -18.84 -32.03 -16.43
C GLU A 201 -17.94 -31.28 -17.42
N ARG A 202 -16.73 -31.76 -17.65
CA ARG A 202 -15.89 -31.34 -18.78
C ARG A 202 -16.04 -32.39 -19.87
N ARG A 203 -16.53 -31.98 -21.05
CA ARG A 203 -16.60 -32.82 -22.24
C ARG A 203 -15.55 -32.36 -23.25
N GLY A 204 -15.00 -33.29 -24.02
CA GLY A 204 -13.90 -33.03 -24.94
C GLY A 204 -12.94 -34.21 -24.95
N GLN A 205 -12.69 -34.74 -26.14
CA GLN A 205 -12.10 -36.06 -26.33
C GLN A 205 -10.60 -36.09 -26.09
N GLN A 206 -10.11 -37.18 -25.48
CA GLN A 206 -8.73 -37.64 -25.64
C GLN A 206 -8.49 -37.94 -27.14
N GLY A 207 -7.83 -37.02 -27.84
CA GLY A 207 -7.55 -37.13 -29.28
C GLY A 207 -7.95 -35.92 -30.13
N GLY A 208 -8.71 -34.96 -29.59
CA GLY A 208 -8.95 -33.65 -30.20
C GLY A 208 -8.00 -32.58 -29.66
N THR A 209 -7.78 -31.49 -30.41
CA THR A 209 -6.99 -30.36 -29.88
C THR A 209 -7.68 -29.79 -28.64
N HIS A 210 -6.91 -29.35 -27.63
CA HIS A 210 -7.41 -28.83 -26.33
C HIS A 210 -8.45 -27.70 -26.45
N LEU A 211 -8.57 -27.08 -27.63
CA LEU A 211 -9.46 -25.98 -27.97
C LEU A 211 -10.93 -26.39 -28.15
N GLU A 212 -11.23 -27.69 -28.30
CA GLU A 212 -12.60 -28.20 -28.51
C GLU A 212 -13.26 -28.70 -27.21
N ALA A 213 -12.60 -28.51 -26.06
CA ALA A 213 -13.21 -28.87 -24.78
C ALA A 213 -14.41 -27.96 -24.46
N GLU A 214 -15.49 -28.55 -23.99
CA GLU A 214 -16.69 -27.89 -23.51
C GLU A 214 -16.85 -28.11 -22.01
N LEU A 215 -17.34 -27.10 -21.31
CA LEU A 215 -17.63 -27.16 -19.89
C LEU A 215 -19.14 -27.09 -19.69
N TRP A 216 -19.71 -28.13 -19.12
CA TRP A 216 -21.14 -28.30 -18.95
C TRP A 216 -21.52 -28.05 -17.49
N LEU A 217 -22.59 -27.31 -17.29
CA LEU A 217 -23.23 -27.10 -15.99
C LEU A 217 -24.69 -27.54 -16.10
N ILE A 218 -25.08 -28.53 -15.32
CA ILE A 218 -26.35 -29.24 -15.42
C ILE A 218 -27.21 -28.84 -14.23
N THR A 219 -28.43 -28.40 -14.53
CA THR A 219 -29.45 -27.96 -13.56
C THR A 219 -30.80 -28.56 -13.92
N GLU A 220 -31.76 -28.48 -13.02
CA GLU A 220 -33.14 -28.82 -13.36
C GLU A 220 -33.71 -27.93 -14.47
N PHE A 221 -34.67 -28.46 -15.23
CA PHE A 221 -35.35 -27.71 -16.27
C PHE A 221 -36.75 -27.31 -15.81
N HIS A 222 -37.09 -26.03 -15.97
CA HIS A 222 -38.43 -25.50 -15.72
C HIS A 222 -39.09 -25.12 -17.05
N GLU A 223 -40.17 -25.81 -17.44
CA GLU A 223 -40.87 -25.58 -18.72
C GLU A 223 -41.39 -24.14 -18.87
N LYS A 224 -41.74 -23.49 -17.76
CA LYS A 224 -42.23 -22.11 -17.75
C LYS A 224 -41.13 -21.05 -17.99
N GLY A 225 -39.86 -21.43 -17.90
CA GLY A 225 -38.74 -20.52 -18.14
C GLY A 225 -38.60 -19.39 -17.11
N SER A 226 -38.07 -18.25 -17.55
CA SER A 226 -37.90 -17.05 -16.73
C SER A 226 -39.21 -16.27 -16.52
N LEU A 227 -39.27 -15.45 -15.47
CA LEU A 227 -40.40 -14.55 -15.16
C LEU A 227 -40.41 -13.25 -16.00
N SER A 228 -39.58 -13.15 -17.04
CA SER A 228 -39.32 -11.96 -17.85
C SER A 228 -40.45 -11.59 -18.81
#